data_AF-A0A3D3HMN5-F1
#
_entry.id   AF-A0A3D3HMN5-F1
#
_cell.length_a   1.000
_cell.length_b   1.000
_cell.length_c   1.000
_cell.angle_alpha   90.00
_cell.angle_beta   90.00
_cell.angle_gamma   90.00
#
_symmetry.space_group_name_H-M   'P 1'
#
loop_
_entity.id
_entity.type
_entity.pdbx_description
1 polymer ?
#
loop_
_entity_poly.entity_id
_entity_poly.type
_entity_poly.pdbx_seq_one_letter_code
_entity_poly.pdbx_strand_id
1 'polypeptide(L)'
;MEAGLTKSCYANINHRHTNANKGGVASRNDSNFNNRCQGDLSILPDARDVYNYIYNECFGGLPYKNETSHKGDTIRNECVTLFLTSKPNKGGGYMFPSSICGVSPPPGGICSFDVKNPNIFLEHGSIQEDMIDGNQAMEYLTINCNKNTTVRVYSISDTDSRLRLRQNLYSRLTLDNNPLNSSHGGVPIFVRGDYPKNAELKSTLETTGPVSPGSFSGMISIIMTID
;
A
#
# COMPACT_ATOMS: atom_id res chain seq x y z
N MET A 1 -19.24 -14.34 6.22
CA MET A 1 -19.31 -14.10 7.67
C MET A 1 -17.96 -13.49 8.05
N GLU A 2 -17.85 -12.17 7.86
CA GLU A 2 -16.74 -11.38 8.42
C GLU A 2 -16.74 -11.59 9.93
N ALA A 3 -15.56 -11.70 10.54
CA ALA A 3 -15.39 -12.22 11.89
C ALA A 3 -16.06 -11.35 12.96
N GLY A 4 -17.37 -11.54 13.15
CA GLY A 4 -18.08 -11.17 14.35
C GLY A 4 -17.64 -12.11 15.47
N LEU A 5 -17.14 -11.54 16.56
CA LEU A 5 -16.68 -12.19 17.80
C LEU A 5 -17.84 -12.87 18.58
N THR A 6 -18.71 -13.61 17.91
CA THR A 6 -19.96 -14.16 18.47
C THR A 6 -19.78 -15.56 19.09
N LYS A 7 -18.54 -16.07 19.12
CA LYS A 7 -18.08 -17.32 19.74
C LYS A 7 -16.68 -17.08 20.30
N SER A 8 -16.21 -17.98 21.17
CA SER A 8 -14.85 -17.91 21.70
C SER A 8 -13.81 -17.64 20.61
N CYS A 9 -13.02 -16.60 20.82
CA CYS A 9 -12.13 -16.02 19.83
C CYS A 9 -10.76 -15.76 20.43
N TYR A 10 -9.71 -16.25 19.78
CA TYR A 10 -8.34 -16.13 20.27
C TYR A 10 -7.42 -15.67 19.15
N ALA A 11 -6.52 -14.75 19.48
CA ALA A 11 -5.47 -14.29 18.58
C ALA A 11 -4.22 -15.17 18.68
N ASN A 12 -3.55 -15.38 17.55
CA ASN A 12 -2.24 -16.03 17.47
C ASN A 12 -1.40 -15.28 16.42
N ILE A 13 -0.08 -15.31 16.55
CA ILE A 13 0.80 -14.96 15.42
C ILE A 13 1.01 -16.21 14.57
N ASN A 14 0.69 -16.10 13.28
CA ASN A 14 0.89 -17.14 12.27
C ASN A 14 1.25 -16.47 10.94
N HIS A 15 1.53 -17.26 9.90
CA HIS A 15 1.71 -16.76 8.54
C HIS A 15 0.56 -17.21 7.63
N ARG A 16 0.26 -16.40 6.60
CA ARG A 16 -0.67 -16.77 5.53
C ARG A 16 -0.14 -18.02 4.83
N HIS A 17 -0.88 -19.12 4.95
CA HIS A 17 -0.54 -20.43 4.42
C HIS A 17 -1.39 -20.83 3.20
N THR A 18 -2.42 -20.06 2.86
CA THR A 18 -3.20 -20.23 1.62
C THR A 18 -3.66 -18.88 1.08
N ASN A 19 -4.06 -18.82 -0.19
CA ASN A 19 -4.66 -17.63 -0.80
C ASN A 19 -6.02 -17.23 -0.17
N ALA A 20 -6.62 -18.09 0.66
CA ALA A 20 -7.87 -17.81 1.37
C ALA A 20 -7.66 -17.11 2.73
N ASN A 21 -6.50 -16.45 2.93
CA ASN A 21 -6.13 -15.75 4.16
C ASN A 21 -6.16 -16.64 5.42
N LYS A 22 -5.89 -17.94 5.25
CA LYS A 22 -5.80 -18.88 6.37
C LYS A 22 -4.37 -19.05 6.86
N GLY A 23 -4.23 -19.23 8.17
CA GLY A 23 -2.96 -19.50 8.85
C GLY A 23 -2.48 -20.94 8.66
N GLY A 24 -1.21 -21.18 8.96
CA GLY A 24 -0.61 -22.51 8.98
C GLY A 24 -1.05 -23.38 10.16
N VAL A 25 -0.36 -24.50 10.37
CA VAL A 25 -0.64 -25.45 11.46
C VAL A 25 -0.30 -24.89 12.85
N ALA A 26 -0.96 -25.42 13.89
CA ALA A 26 -0.79 -24.97 15.29
C ALA A 26 0.66 -25.02 15.78
N SER A 27 1.43 -26.04 15.38
CA SER A 27 2.83 -26.20 15.77
C SER A 27 3.78 -25.15 15.22
N ARG A 28 3.29 -24.25 14.35
CA ARG A 28 4.05 -23.12 13.79
C ARG A 28 3.57 -21.77 14.30
N ASN A 29 2.58 -21.74 15.19
CA ASN A 29 2.22 -20.52 15.88
C ASN A 29 3.37 -20.06 16.80
N ASP A 30 3.46 -18.75 17.02
CA ASP A 30 4.43 -18.17 17.96
C ASP A 30 4.10 -18.59 19.41
N SER A 31 4.99 -19.36 20.02
CA SER A 31 4.81 -19.86 21.38
C SER A 31 4.85 -18.76 22.45
N ASN A 32 5.70 -17.74 22.29
CA ASN A 32 5.85 -16.66 23.25
C ASN A 32 4.60 -15.77 23.27
N PHE A 33 4.12 -15.37 22.09
CA PHE A 33 2.88 -14.63 21.93
C PHE A 33 1.71 -15.44 22.48
N ASN A 34 1.59 -16.71 22.09
CA ASN A 34 0.48 -17.54 22.53
C ASN A 34 0.49 -17.76 24.04
N ASN A 35 1.64 -18.01 24.67
CA ASN A 35 1.72 -18.16 26.12
C ASN A 35 1.17 -16.95 26.88
N ARG A 36 1.30 -15.74 26.32
CA ARG A 36 0.72 -14.51 26.88
C ARG A 36 -0.75 -14.31 26.48
N CYS A 37 -1.08 -14.64 25.22
CA CYS A 37 -2.37 -14.37 24.60
C CYS A 37 -3.39 -15.51 24.80
N GLN A 38 -3.76 -15.77 26.05
CA GLN A 38 -4.71 -16.85 26.41
C GLN A 38 -6.17 -16.37 26.56
N GLY A 39 -6.40 -15.06 26.57
CA GLY A 39 -7.70 -14.45 26.78
C GLY A 39 -8.64 -14.62 25.59
N ASP A 40 -9.91 -14.86 25.90
CA ASP A 40 -10.97 -14.89 24.91
C ASP A 40 -11.33 -13.44 24.51
N LEU A 41 -11.09 -13.07 23.26
CA LEU A 41 -11.38 -11.74 22.74
C LEU A 41 -12.88 -11.46 22.64
N SER A 42 -13.72 -12.50 22.61
CA SER A 42 -15.18 -12.35 22.48
C SER A 42 -15.86 -11.80 23.73
N ILE A 43 -15.19 -11.83 24.89
CA ILE A 43 -15.71 -11.26 26.14
C ILE A 43 -15.33 -9.79 26.33
N LEU A 44 -14.48 -9.24 25.46
CA LEU A 44 -14.08 -7.84 25.52
C LEU A 44 -15.18 -6.95 24.90
N PRO A 45 -15.52 -5.81 25.54
CA PRO A 45 -16.75 -5.09 25.23
C PRO A 45 -16.68 -4.34 23.89
N ASP A 46 -15.49 -3.91 23.47
CA ASP A 46 -15.31 -3.19 22.22
C ASP A 46 -13.93 -3.41 21.57
N ALA A 47 -13.75 -2.83 20.38
CA ALA A 47 -12.52 -2.95 19.61
C ALA A 47 -11.30 -2.31 20.28
N ARG A 48 -11.49 -1.29 21.13
CA ARG A 48 -10.41 -0.63 21.86
C ARG A 48 -9.86 -1.55 22.94
N ASP A 49 -10.72 -2.26 23.66
CA ASP A 49 -10.29 -3.22 24.66
C ASP A 49 -9.63 -4.46 24.03
N VAL A 50 -10.13 -4.93 22.89
CA VAL A 50 -9.44 -5.96 22.09
C VAL A 50 -8.03 -5.49 21.71
N TYR A 51 -7.89 -4.27 21.19
CA TYR A 51 -6.61 -3.70 20.84
C TYR A 51 -5.68 -3.60 22.06
N ASN A 52 -6.16 -3.05 23.18
CA ASN A 52 -5.39 -2.87 24.40
C ASN A 52 -4.90 -4.22 24.95
N TYR A 53 -5.77 -5.23 24.96
CA TYR A 53 -5.42 -6.57 25.40
C TYR A 53 -4.32 -7.18 24.51
N ILE A 54 -4.49 -7.14 23.19
CA ILE A 54 -3.48 -7.65 22.25
C ILE A 54 -2.14 -6.90 22.40
N TYR A 55 -2.18 -5.58 22.49
CA TYR A 55 -0.99 -4.73 22.55
C TYR A 55 -0.22 -4.89 23.87
N ASN A 56 -0.92 -4.77 25.00
CA ASN A 56 -0.29 -4.77 26.32
C ASN A 56 0.03 -6.19 26.80
N GLU A 57 -0.91 -7.13 26.65
CA GLU A 57 -0.77 -8.48 27.20
C GLU A 57 -0.11 -9.42 26.20
N CYS A 58 -0.65 -9.53 24.98
CA CYS A 58 -0.20 -10.55 24.03
C CYS A 58 1.19 -10.25 23.48
N PHE A 59 1.44 -9.02 23.01
CA PHE A 59 2.77 -8.61 22.56
C PHE A 59 3.73 -8.35 23.72
N GLY A 60 3.26 -7.82 24.85
CA GLY A 60 4.12 -7.37 25.95
C GLY A 60 5.03 -6.20 25.56
N GLY A 61 4.57 -5.35 24.63
CA GLY A 61 5.32 -4.22 24.06
C GLY A 61 5.72 -4.40 22.59
N LEU A 62 5.78 -3.29 21.85
CA LEU A 62 6.26 -3.24 20.47
C LEU A 62 7.61 -2.49 20.38
N PRO A 63 8.48 -2.81 19.40
CA PRO A 63 8.28 -3.78 18.31
C PRO A 63 8.47 -5.24 18.76
N TYR A 64 7.53 -6.10 18.38
CA TYR A 64 7.62 -7.54 18.60
C TYR A 64 8.34 -8.22 17.44
N LYS A 65 9.26 -9.16 17.74
CA LYS A 65 10.09 -9.84 16.72
C LYS A 65 10.18 -11.33 17.01
N ASN A 66 9.99 -12.14 15.97
CA ASN A 66 10.26 -13.58 15.98
C ASN A 66 10.43 -14.09 14.54
N GLU A 67 10.83 -15.36 14.38
CA GLU A 67 11.02 -16.03 13.09
C GLU A 67 10.02 -17.18 12.91
N THR A 68 9.61 -17.41 11.67
CA THR A 68 8.79 -18.56 11.29
C THR A 68 9.22 -19.06 9.91
N SER A 69 8.90 -20.32 9.60
CA SER A 69 9.20 -20.93 8.31
C SER A 69 7.93 -21.49 7.71
N HIS A 70 7.66 -21.08 6.47
CA HIS A 70 6.59 -21.61 5.67
C HIS A 70 7.07 -22.88 4.94
N LYS A 71 6.31 -23.97 5.07
CA LYS A 71 6.49 -25.22 4.32
C LYS A 71 5.15 -25.61 3.71
N GLY A 72 5.02 -25.46 2.40
CA GLY A 72 3.78 -25.67 1.67
C GLY A 72 3.87 -25.09 0.26
N ASP A 73 2.71 -24.80 -0.33
CA ASP A 73 2.62 -24.19 -1.65
C ASP A 73 3.32 -22.83 -1.69
N THR A 74 3.90 -22.48 -2.84
CA THR A 74 4.49 -21.15 -3.03
C THR A 74 3.41 -20.07 -2.97
N ILE A 75 3.50 -19.17 -2.00
CA ILE A 75 2.58 -18.04 -1.85
C ILE A 75 3.32 -16.75 -2.21
N ARG A 76 2.79 -15.99 -3.19
CA ARG A 76 3.44 -14.75 -3.67
C ARG A 76 3.42 -13.60 -2.65
N ASN A 77 2.48 -13.64 -1.71
CA ASN A 77 2.28 -12.62 -0.68
C ASN A 77 2.38 -13.26 0.71
N GLU A 78 3.57 -13.73 1.07
CA GLU A 78 3.81 -14.21 2.42
C GLU A 78 3.58 -13.07 3.41
N CYS A 79 2.89 -13.40 4.50
CA CYS A 79 2.57 -12.43 5.52
C CYS A 79 2.54 -13.11 6.87
N VAL A 80 3.30 -12.56 7.81
CA VAL A 80 3.17 -12.87 9.24
C VAL A 80 2.29 -11.79 9.86
N THR A 81 1.19 -12.19 10.49
CA THR A 81 0.27 -11.26 11.15
C THR A 81 -0.52 -11.96 12.26
N LEU A 82 -1.51 -11.27 12.81
CA LEU A 82 -2.47 -11.83 13.77
C LEU A 82 -3.52 -12.67 13.04
N PHE A 83 -3.82 -13.83 13.61
CA PHE A 83 -4.85 -14.74 13.13
C PHE A 83 -5.85 -15.03 14.24
N LEU A 84 -7.13 -14.93 13.91
CA LEU A 84 -8.25 -15.27 14.77
C LEU A 84 -8.62 -16.75 14.64
N THR A 85 -8.85 -17.37 15.79
CA THR A 85 -9.14 -18.79 15.92
C THR A 85 -10.20 -19.03 16.97
N SER A 86 -10.78 -20.23 16.96
CA SER A 86 -11.85 -20.61 17.90
C SER A 86 -11.35 -21.25 19.21
N LYS A 87 -10.03 -21.45 19.35
CA LYS A 87 -9.37 -22.04 20.54
C LYS A 87 -7.96 -21.45 20.68
N PRO A 88 -7.40 -21.34 21.89
CA PRO A 88 -6.02 -20.93 22.07
C PRO A 88 -5.07 -21.81 21.27
N ASN A 89 -4.05 -21.22 20.64
CA ASN A 89 -3.01 -21.93 19.89
C ASN A 89 -3.53 -22.85 18.76
N LYS A 90 -4.71 -22.59 18.18
CA LYS A 90 -5.21 -23.38 17.05
C LYS A 90 -4.53 -22.95 15.74
N GLY A 91 -4.33 -23.90 14.82
CA GLY A 91 -3.90 -23.61 13.44
C GLY A 91 -5.08 -23.32 12.51
N GLY A 92 -4.80 -22.88 11.29
CA GLY A 92 -5.83 -22.69 10.25
C GLY A 92 -6.81 -21.56 10.54
N GLY A 93 -6.45 -20.63 11.43
CA GLY A 93 -7.23 -19.43 11.71
C GLY A 93 -7.34 -18.52 10.50
N TYR A 94 -8.17 -17.49 10.60
CA TYR A 94 -8.27 -16.45 9.57
C TYR A 94 -7.45 -15.24 9.99
N MET A 95 -6.82 -14.56 9.02
CA MET A 95 -6.17 -13.28 9.30
C MET A 95 -7.13 -12.35 10.03
N PHE A 96 -6.60 -11.62 11.00
CA PHE A 96 -7.37 -10.61 11.72
C PHE A 96 -7.92 -9.58 10.72
N PRO A 97 -9.19 -9.16 10.85
CA PRO A 97 -9.81 -8.25 9.89
C PRO A 97 -9.00 -6.96 9.70
N SER A 98 -8.83 -6.54 8.45
CA SER A 98 -8.07 -5.34 8.09
C SER A 98 -6.59 -5.34 8.49
N SER A 99 -6.01 -6.50 8.84
CA SER A 99 -4.56 -6.61 9.02
C SER A 99 -3.83 -6.28 7.74
N ILE A 100 -2.99 -5.24 7.80
CA ILE A 100 -2.08 -4.86 6.72
C ILE A 100 -0.78 -5.62 6.92
N CYS A 101 -0.41 -6.41 5.92
CA CYS A 101 0.88 -7.06 5.86
C CYS A 101 1.87 -6.15 5.15
N GLY A 102 3.03 -5.93 5.77
CA GLY A 102 4.19 -5.49 5.01
C GLY A 102 4.56 -6.53 3.96
N VAL A 103 5.23 -6.12 2.89
CA VAL A 103 5.79 -7.04 1.91
C VAL A 103 6.91 -7.82 2.61
N SER A 104 6.58 -9.00 3.16
CA SER A 104 7.55 -9.94 3.72
C SER A 104 8.17 -10.69 2.54
N PRO A 105 9.50 -10.56 2.33
CA PRO A 105 10.06 -10.44 1.00
C PRO A 105 9.77 -11.68 0.14
N PRO A 106 8.90 -11.58 -0.88
CA PRO A 106 8.98 -12.45 -2.03
C PRO A 106 10.18 -11.98 -2.89
N PRO A 107 10.62 -12.71 -3.92
CA PRO A 107 11.83 -12.36 -4.67
C PRO A 107 11.84 -10.97 -5.33
N GLY A 108 10.69 -10.27 -5.39
CA GLY A 108 10.49 -8.98 -6.07
C GLY A 108 11.17 -7.75 -5.45
N GLY A 109 11.80 -7.88 -4.27
CA GLY A 109 12.52 -6.77 -3.64
C GLY A 109 11.61 -5.76 -2.94
N ILE A 110 12.23 -4.77 -2.29
CA ILE A 110 11.59 -3.62 -1.66
C ILE A 110 11.87 -2.43 -2.57
N CYS A 111 10.83 -1.68 -2.89
CA CYS A 111 10.92 -0.43 -3.63
C CYS A 111 10.30 0.73 -2.86
N SER A 112 10.86 1.92 -3.04
CA SER A 112 10.29 3.17 -2.54
C SER A 112 10.51 4.31 -3.54
N PHE A 113 9.65 5.31 -3.52
CA PHE A 113 10.03 6.63 -4.00
C PHE A 113 11.15 7.20 -3.12
N ASP A 114 11.84 8.26 -3.56
CA ASP A 114 12.78 8.97 -2.71
C ASP A 114 12.05 9.56 -1.49
N VAL A 115 12.27 8.92 -0.34
CA VAL A 115 11.63 9.28 0.94
C VAL A 115 12.06 10.63 1.49
N LYS A 116 13.16 11.20 0.98
CA LYS A 116 13.61 12.55 1.38
C LYS A 116 12.74 13.65 0.78
N ASN A 117 12.13 13.38 -0.38
CA ASN A 117 11.28 14.31 -1.10
C ASN A 117 9.94 13.63 -1.43
N PRO A 118 9.06 13.41 -0.44
CA PRO A 118 7.79 12.71 -0.65
C PRO A 118 6.79 13.52 -1.48
N ASN A 119 7.03 14.83 -1.64
CA ASN A 119 6.19 15.74 -2.41
C ASN A 119 6.94 16.18 -3.67
N ILE A 120 6.23 16.22 -4.80
CA ILE A 120 6.71 16.78 -6.06
C ILE A 120 5.78 17.93 -6.43
N PHE A 121 6.37 19.06 -6.82
CA PHE A 121 5.65 20.26 -7.23
C PHE A 121 5.88 20.49 -8.72
N LEU A 122 4.80 20.49 -9.51
CA LEU A 122 4.84 20.81 -10.94
C LEU A 122 4.36 22.25 -11.12
N GLU A 123 5.31 23.17 -11.23
CA GLU A 123 5.01 24.60 -11.31
C GLU A 123 4.89 25.07 -12.76
N HIS A 124 3.69 25.53 -13.12
CA HIS A 124 3.38 26.08 -14.44
C HIS A 124 3.65 27.59 -14.56
N GLY A 125 3.96 28.27 -13.44
CA GLY A 125 4.21 29.71 -13.41
C GLY A 125 3.00 30.57 -13.78
N SER A 126 3.27 31.78 -14.30
CA SER A 126 2.24 32.68 -14.83
C SER A 126 2.07 32.44 -16.32
N ILE A 127 0.84 32.16 -16.75
CA ILE A 127 0.52 31.79 -18.13
C ILE A 127 -0.54 32.74 -18.67
N GLN A 128 -0.37 33.18 -19.91
CA GLN A 128 -1.39 33.95 -20.63
C GLN A 128 -2.50 33.02 -21.13
N GLU A 129 -3.72 33.54 -21.28
CA GLU A 129 -4.90 32.72 -21.60
C GLU A 129 -4.74 31.90 -22.88
N ASP A 130 -4.10 32.47 -23.91
CA ASP A 130 -3.82 31.83 -25.20
C ASP A 130 -2.68 30.79 -25.15
N MET A 131 -1.95 30.74 -24.05
CA MET A 131 -0.80 29.84 -23.83
C MET A 131 -1.10 28.75 -22.79
N ILE A 132 -2.35 28.63 -22.32
CA ILE A 132 -2.74 27.61 -21.35
C ILE A 132 -2.62 26.22 -21.96
N ASP A 133 -3.28 25.98 -23.09
CA ASP A 133 -3.35 24.66 -23.70
C ASP A 133 -1.97 24.20 -24.17
N GLY A 134 -1.54 23.03 -23.68
CA GLY A 134 -0.25 22.46 -24.00
C GLY A 134 0.92 23.00 -23.17
N ASN A 135 0.70 23.94 -22.24
CA ASN A 135 1.74 24.37 -21.30
C ASN A 135 2.19 23.18 -20.43
N GLN A 136 3.51 23.03 -20.24
CA GLN A 136 4.09 21.87 -19.56
C GLN A 136 4.91 22.26 -18.33
N ALA A 137 4.81 21.43 -17.30
CA ALA A 137 5.72 21.40 -16.17
C ALA A 137 6.18 19.95 -15.97
N MET A 138 7.45 19.75 -15.58
CA MET A 138 8.02 18.42 -15.42
C MET A 138 8.92 18.34 -14.19
N GLU A 139 8.95 17.16 -13.57
CA GLU A 139 9.84 16.80 -12.48
C GLU A 139 10.21 15.31 -12.59
N TYR A 140 11.24 14.88 -11.87
CA TYR A 140 11.65 13.48 -11.85
C TYR A 140 11.14 12.75 -10.61
N LEU A 141 10.42 11.65 -10.84
CA LEU A 141 10.14 10.64 -9.83
C LEU A 141 11.32 9.68 -9.71
N THR A 142 12.02 9.73 -8.59
CA THR A 142 13.11 8.80 -8.28
C THR A 142 12.56 7.56 -7.57
N ILE A 143 12.78 6.39 -8.17
CA ILE A 143 12.37 5.09 -7.65
C ILE A 143 13.62 4.30 -7.28
N ASN A 144 13.65 3.78 -6.06
CA ASN A 144 14.74 2.96 -5.55
C ASN A 144 14.21 1.56 -5.25
N CYS A 145 14.91 0.53 -5.71
CA CYS A 145 14.62 -0.85 -5.37
C CYS A 145 15.90 -1.55 -4.91
N ASN A 146 15.80 -2.51 -3.99
CA ASN A 146 16.97 -3.29 -3.54
C ASN A 146 17.26 -4.52 -4.42
N LYS A 147 16.38 -4.83 -5.38
CA LYS A 147 16.53 -5.93 -6.35
C LYS A 147 16.00 -5.49 -7.71
N ASN A 148 16.45 -6.19 -8.76
CA ASN A 148 15.88 -6.02 -10.10
C ASN A 148 14.41 -6.40 -10.07
N THR A 149 13.54 -5.48 -10.46
CA THR A 149 12.10 -5.70 -10.44
C THR A 149 11.39 -4.74 -11.38
N THR A 150 10.14 -5.06 -11.71
CA THR A 150 9.25 -4.14 -12.41
C THR A 150 8.22 -3.63 -11.42
N VAL A 151 8.11 -2.30 -11.33
CA VAL A 151 7.06 -1.64 -10.56
C VAL A 151 6.02 -1.08 -11.53
N ARG A 152 4.79 -0.90 -11.05
CA ARG A 152 3.75 -0.17 -11.77
C ARG A 152 3.43 1.10 -11.03
N VAL A 153 3.43 2.23 -11.74
CA VAL A 153 3.16 3.55 -11.18
C VAL A 153 1.91 4.12 -11.82
N TYR A 154 0.96 4.58 -10.99
CA TYR A 154 -0.30 5.16 -11.45
C TYR A 154 -0.78 6.27 -10.51
N SER A 155 -1.77 7.04 -10.96
CA SER A 155 -2.48 7.99 -10.12
C SER A 155 -3.98 7.68 -10.08
N ILE A 156 -4.69 8.22 -9.08
CA ILE A 156 -6.15 8.18 -9.00
C ILE A 156 -6.70 9.40 -9.77
N SER A 157 -6.59 9.36 -11.09
CA SER A 157 -7.10 10.38 -12.03
C SER A 157 -8.29 9.83 -12.83
N ASP A 158 -8.88 10.65 -13.69
CA ASP A 158 -9.89 10.16 -14.64
C ASP A 158 -9.29 9.21 -15.70
N THR A 159 -10.14 8.68 -16.58
CA THR A 159 -9.73 7.74 -17.64
C THR A 159 -8.72 8.31 -18.62
N ASP A 160 -8.66 9.65 -18.75
CA ASP A 160 -7.76 10.37 -19.64
C ASP A 160 -6.51 10.89 -18.90
N SER A 161 -6.27 10.42 -17.67
CA SER A 161 -5.18 10.87 -16.78
C SER A 161 -5.26 12.35 -16.41
N ARG A 162 -6.46 12.93 -16.38
CA ARG A 162 -6.66 14.34 -16.03
C ARG A 162 -6.93 14.53 -14.55
N LEU A 163 -6.29 15.55 -14.01
CA LEU A 163 -6.56 16.18 -12.73
C LEU A 163 -7.26 17.52 -12.99
N ARG A 164 -8.44 17.71 -12.41
CA ARG A 164 -9.12 19.01 -12.46
C ARG A 164 -8.41 20.01 -11.55
N LEU A 165 -7.98 21.14 -12.10
CA LEU A 165 -7.34 22.22 -11.35
C LEU A 165 -8.34 23.31 -10.98
N ARG A 166 -9.24 23.67 -11.91
CA ARG A 166 -10.35 24.62 -11.69
C ARG A 166 -11.55 24.26 -12.57
N GLN A 167 -12.55 25.14 -12.66
CA GLN A 167 -13.57 25.03 -13.70
C GLN A 167 -12.90 25.15 -15.08
N ASN A 168 -13.20 24.20 -15.97
CA ASN A 168 -12.70 24.09 -17.33
C ASN A 168 -11.18 23.95 -17.52
N LEU A 169 -10.37 23.98 -16.45
CA LEU A 169 -8.91 23.83 -16.49
C LEU A 169 -8.48 22.51 -15.83
N TYR A 170 -7.72 21.72 -16.58
CA TYR A 170 -7.23 20.40 -16.20
C TYR A 170 -5.71 20.31 -16.42
N SER A 171 -5.08 19.36 -15.74
CA SER A 171 -3.72 18.89 -16.02
C SER A 171 -3.80 17.43 -16.42
N ARG A 172 -3.29 17.08 -17.60
CA ARG A 172 -3.07 15.70 -18.03
C ARG A 172 -1.69 15.26 -17.56
N LEU A 173 -1.67 14.16 -16.82
CA LEU A 173 -0.46 13.63 -16.19
C LEU A 173 0.10 12.44 -16.98
N THR A 174 1.41 12.48 -17.25
CA THR A 174 2.13 11.38 -17.87
C THR A 174 3.40 11.03 -17.10
N LEU A 175 3.81 9.77 -17.16
CA LEU A 175 5.08 9.28 -16.64
C LEU A 175 5.86 8.60 -17.76
N ASP A 176 7.06 9.09 -18.07
CA ASP A 176 7.84 8.68 -19.25
C ASP A 176 6.98 8.68 -20.54
N ASN A 177 6.16 9.72 -20.71
CA ASN A 177 5.18 9.90 -21.80
C ASN A 177 4.01 8.91 -21.84
N ASN A 178 3.84 8.05 -20.84
CA ASN A 178 2.68 7.16 -20.73
C ASN A 178 1.60 7.79 -19.85
N PRO A 179 0.30 7.65 -20.17
CA PRO A 179 -0.79 8.14 -19.33
C PRO A 179 -0.71 7.59 -17.90
N LEU A 180 -0.71 8.48 -16.92
CA LEU A 180 -0.59 8.11 -15.51
C LEU A 180 -1.97 7.82 -14.89
N ASN A 181 -2.68 6.77 -15.36
CA ASN A 181 -3.96 6.32 -14.79
C ASN A 181 -3.95 4.83 -14.41
N SER A 182 -4.88 4.44 -13.54
CA SER A 182 -5.07 3.05 -13.12
C SER A 182 -5.84 2.19 -14.12
N SER A 183 -6.58 2.79 -15.05
CA SER A 183 -7.46 2.08 -16.01
C SER A 183 -6.71 1.10 -16.92
N HIS A 184 -5.42 1.35 -17.19
CA HIS A 184 -4.55 0.48 -17.97
C HIS A 184 -3.55 -0.31 -17.11
N GLY A 185 -3.77 -0.38 -15.79
CA GLY A 185 -2.88 -1.07 -14.85
C GLY A 185 -1.60 -0.30 -14.51
N GLY A 186 -1.54 1.00 -14.80
CA GLY A 186 -0.39 1.86 -14.52
C GLY A 186 0.79 1.68 -15.49
N VAL A 187 1.77 2.55 -15.35
CA VAL A 187 2.99 2.59 -16.17
C VAL A 187 4.01 1.59 -15.61
N PRO A 188 4.39 0.53 -16.36
CA PRO A 188 5.40 -0.41 -15.91
C PRO A 188 6.81 0.19 -16.05
N ILE A 189 7.60 0.12 -14.97
CA ILE A 189 8.96 0.64 -14.90
C ILE A 189 9.87 -0.45 -14.38
N PHE A 190 10.84 -0.85 -15.21
CA PHE A 190 11.92 -1.72 -14.75
C PHE A 190 12.94 -0.91 -13.94
N VAL A 191 13.24 -1.39 -12.74
CA VAL A 191 14.21 -0.79 -11.81
C VAL A 191 15.31 -1.81 -11.53
N ARG A 192 16.56 -1.39 -11.71
CA ARG A 192 17.73 -2.20 -11.35
C ARG A 192 17.96 -2.10 -9.84
N GLY A 193 18.17 -3.24 -9.18
CA GLY A 193 18.43 -3.29 -7.75
C GLY A 193 19.66 -2.46 -7.38
N ASP A 194 19.55 -1.71 -6.28
CA ASP A 194 20.56 -0.81 -5.72
C ASP A 194 20.94 0.38 -6.63
N TYR A 195 20.20 0.62 -7.70
CA TYR A 195 20.39 1.77 -8.59
C TYR A 195 19.09 2.57 -8.74
N PRO A 196 19.09 3.87 -8.39
CA PRO A 196 17.94 4.74 -8.58
C PRO A 196 17.51 4.79 -10.06
N LYS A 197 16.21 4.72 -10.30
CA LYS A 197 15.59 4.96 -11.61
C LYS A 197 14.80 6.25 -11.54
N ASN A 198 15.14 7.19 -12.42
CA ASN A 198 14.37 8.41 -12.60
C ASN A 198 13.34 8.19 -13.72
N ALA A 199 12.10 8.58 -13.46
CA ALA A 199 11.00 8.61 -14.41
C ALA A 199 10.45 10.04 -14.51
N GLU A 200 10.26 10.54 -15.73
CA GLU A 200 9.80 11.92 -15.98
C GLU A 200 8.30 12.01 -15.71
N LEU A 201 7.92 12.67 -14.62
CA LEU A 201 6.55 13.05 -14.34
C LEU A 201 6.28 14.39 -15.01
N LYS A 202 5.28 14.42 -15.89
CA LYS A 202 4.92 15.62 -16.65
C LYS A 202 3.45 15.95 -16.49
N SER A 203 3.18 17.22 -16.25
CA SER A 203 1.86 17.86 -16.27
C SER A 203 1.73 18.67 -17.55
N THR A 204 0.66 18.45 -18.31
CA THR A 204 0.29 19.26 -19.48
C THR A 204 -1.07 19.89 -19.23
N LEU A 205 -1.18 21.22 -19.30
CA LEU A 205 -2.46 21.90 -19.12
C LEU A 205 -3.38 21.71 -20.31
N GLU A 206 -4.67 21.58 -20.01
CA GLU A 206 -5.75 21.43 -20.97
C GLU A 206 -6.98 22.22 -20.52
N THR A 207 -7.67 22.81 -21.48
CA THR A 207 -8.94 23.49 -21.29
C THR A 207 -10.08 22.74 -21.97
N THR A 208 -11.28 22.86 -21.40
CA THR A 208 -12.54 22.33 -21.97
C THR A 208 -13.54 23.44 -22.29
N GLY A 209 -13.10 24.70 -22.14
CA GLY A 209 -13.90 25.90 -22.28
C GLY A 209 -13.19 27.10 -21.66
N PRO A 210 -13.83 28.28 -21.60
CA PRO A 210 -13.22 29.49 -21.05
C PRO A 210 -12.73 29.31 -19.61
N VAL A 211 -11.56 29.84 -19.29
CA VAL A 211 -10.94 29.77 -17.96
C VAL A 211 -10.85 31.18 -17.38
N SER A 212 -11.48 31.40 -16.23
CA SER A 212 -11.40 32.71 -15.57
C SER A 212 -9.99 32.97 -15.04
N PRO A 213 -9.47 34.22 -15.14
CA PRO A 213 -8.18 34.58 -14.57
C PRO A 213 -8.04 34.25 -13.08
N GLY A 214 -6.80 34.06 -12.63
CA GLY A 214 -6.45 33.84 -11.23
C GLY A 214 -5.73 32.51 -10.99
N SER A 215 -5.26 32.34 -9.76
CA SER A 215 -4.44 31.20 -9.34
C SER A 215 -5.20 29.87 -9.48
N PHE A 216 -4.47 28.82 -9.82
CA PHE A 216 -4.95 27.44 -9.88
C PHE A 216 -3.98 26.51 -9.15
N SER A 217 -4.50 25.43 -8.59
CA SER A 217 -3.71 24.37 -7.98
C SER A 217 -4.51 23.06 -7.98
N GLY A 218 -3.81 21.95 -7.88
CA GLY A 218 -4.39 20.63 -7.77
C GLY A 218 -3.45 19.71 -7.03
N MET A 219 -3.99 18.65 -6.42
CA MET A 219 -3.22 17.64 -5.72
C MET A 219 -3.74 16.26 -6.12
N ILE A 220 -2.83 15.33 -6.32
CA ILE A 220 -3.15 13.94 -6.64
C ILE A 220 -2.12 13.02 -5.98
N SER A 221 -2.55 11.82 -5.62
CA SER A 221 -1.66 10.77 -5.12
C SER A 221 -1.12 9.93 -6.26
N ILE A 222 0.20 9.68 -6.22
CA ILE A 222 0.89 8.72 -7.09
C ILE A 222 1.18 7.47 -6.27
N ILE A 223 0.80 6.32 -6.81
CA ILE A 223 0.87 5.02 -6.16
C ILE A 223 1.81 4.13 -6.95
N MET A 224 2.65 3.40 -6.23
CA MET A 224 3.52 2.37 -6.80
C MET A 224 3.12 1.00 -6.24
N THR A 225 3.02 0.01 -7.13
CA THR A 225 2.88 -1.40 -6.78
C THR A 225 4.06 -2.18 -7.35
N ILE A 226 4.46 -3.25 -6.67
CA ILE A 226 5.52 -4.16 -7.13
C ILE A 226 4.81 -5.37 -7.75
N ASP A 227 5.25 -5.78 -8.94
CA ASP A 227 4.72 -6.95 -9.66
C ASP A 227 5.25 -8.30 -9.10
#